data_AF-U1LK68-F1
#
_entry.id   AF-U1LK68-F1
#
_cell.length_a   1.000
_cell.length_b   1.000
_cell.length_c   1.000
_cell.angle_alpha   90.00
_cell.angle_beta   90.00
_cell.angle_gamma   90.00
#
_symmetry.space_group_name_H-M   'P 1'
#
loop_
_entity.id
_entity.type
_entity.pdbx_description
1 polymer ?
#
loop_
_entity_poly.entity_id
_entity_poly.type
_entity_poly.pdbx_seq_one_letter_code
_entity_poly.pdbx_strand_id
1 'polypeptide(L)'
;MIHCIRLLGDLLKERPRRSVYRRFAMEQSWPSPESIIRQFGSWAEALAIAGYEWHGEATVDLPDKMPKYTREDIIETLALYSRDMGSIITLKKYQEWRKLHPKAPSHYHIVKTFGSWHDACAEAGLEASVTYSKSELSTALREAIHEMGFSLSFEAYREWAKRNNKPSTKAILHRYGSWSAAIHAVESEIFNQKL
;
A
#
# COMPACT_ATOMS: atom_id res chain seq x y z
N MET A 1 -6.06 11.06 34.24
CA MET A 1 -5.41 10.96 32.90
C MET A 1 -3.89 11.05 33.01
N ILE A 2 -3.31 12.20 33.37
CA ILE A 2 -1.84 12.34 33.56
C ILE A 2 -1.28 11.45 34.67
N HIS A 3 -2.03 11.32 35.78
CA HIS A 3 -1.65 10.42 36.88
C HIS A 3 -1.48 8.96 36.42
N CYS A 4 -2.31 8.47 35.49
CA CYS A 4 -2.20 7.12 34.93
C CYS A 4 -0.90 6.94 34.14
N ILE A 5 -0.44 7.99 33.44
CA ILE A 5 0.84 7.98 32.72
C ILE A 5 1.99 7.90 33.72
N ARG A 6 1.95 8.68 34.81
CA ARG A 6 2.97 8.63 35.87
C ARG A 6 3.03 7.27 36.55
N LEU A 7 1.88 6.72 36.95
CA LEU A 7 1.79 5.39 37.56
C LEU A 7 2.43 4.31 36.67
N LEU A 8 2.15 4.35 35.36
CA LEU A 8 2.76 3.40 34.44
C LEU A 8 4.27 3.60 34.32
N GLY A 9 4.74 4.84 34.26
CA GLY A 9 6.17 5.09 34.15
C GLY A 9 6.93 4.76 35.44
N ASP A 10 6.29 4.93 36.60
CA ASP A 10 6.83 4.50 37.89
C ASP A 10 6.91 2.97 38.01
N LEU A 11 5.94 2.26 37.42
CA LEU A 11 5.90 0.80 37.33
C LEU A 11 7.00 0.27 36.39
N LEU A 12 7.14 0.89 35.22
CA LEU A 12 8.12 0.48 34.20
C LEU A 12 9.54 0.99 34.53
N LYS A 13 9.67 1.96 35.44
CA LYS A 13 10.89 2.74 35.69
C LYS A 13 11.45 3.39 34.42
N GLU A 14 10.60 3.62 33.43
CA GLU A 14 10.93 4.25 32.16
C GLU A 14 9.75 5.07 31.61
N ARG A 15 10.04 5.86 30.57
CA ARG A 15 9.02 6.65 29.86
C ARG A 15 7.97 5.73 29.21
N PRO A 16 6.67 5.88 29.52
CA PRO A 16 5.63 5.03 28.94
C PRO A 16 5.44 5.23 27.44
N ARG A 17 5.54 4.13 26.67
CA ARG A 17 5.13 4.11 25.26
C ARG A 17 3.61 4.03 25.15
N ARG A 18 3.01 4.74 24.19
CA ARG A 18 1.55 4.75 23.95
C ARG A 18 0.97 3.33 23.78
N SER A 19 1.66 2.45 23.08
CA SER A 19 1.22 1.06 22.85
C SER A 19 1.20 0.23 24.12
N VAL A 20 2.15 0.46 25.04
CA VAL A 20 2.22 -0.21 26.34
C VAL A 20 1.12 0.34 27.25
N TYR A 21 0.97 1.67 27.31
CA TYR A 21 -0.11 2.31 28.08
C TYR A 21 -1.50 1.83 27.66
N ARG A 22 -1.75 1.68 26.36
CA ARG A 22 -3.04 1.18 25.85
C ARG A 22 -3.41 -0.19 26.46
N ARG A 23 -2.45 -1.09 26.59
CA ARG A 23 -2.68 -2.44 27.13
C ARG A 23 -3.08 -2.38 28.61
N PHE A 24 -2.29 -1.64 29.40
CA PHE A 24 -2.59 -1.44 30.83
C PHE A 24 -3.90 -0.68 31.04
N ALA A 25 -4.24 0.27 30.17
CA ALA A 25 -5.47 1.03 30.31
C ALA A 25 -6.72 0.16 30.12
N MET A 26 -6.65 -0.86 29.26
CA MET A 26 -7.75 -1.82 29.09
C MET A 26 -7.90 -2.74 30.31
N GLU A 27 -6.78 -3.17 30.90
CA GLU A 27 -6.78 -4.08 32.06
C GLU A 27 -7.17 -3.35 33.36
N GLN A 28 -6.78 -2.09 33.51
CA GLN A 28 -6.96 -1.30 34.73
C GLN A 28 -8.13 -0.30 34.65
N SER A 29 -8.97 -0.39 33.60
CA SER A 29 -10.05 0.56 33.32
C SER A 29 -9.60 2.04 33.32
N TRP A 30 -8.38 2.32 32.85
CA TRP A 30 -7.88 3.69 32.74
C TRP A 30 -8.36 4.39 31.46
N PRO A 31 -8.29 5.73 31.41
CA PRO A 31 -8.60 6.47 30.19
C PRO A 31 -7.77 5.98 29.00
N SER A 32 -8.43 5.80 27.86
CA SER A 32 -7.75 5.38 26.62
C SER A 32 -6.73 6.44 26.16
N PRO A 33 -5.70 6.03 25.40
CA PRO A 33 -4.78 6.98 24.78
C PRO A 33 -5.50 8.06 23.97
N GLU A 34 -6.60 7.72 23.32
CA GLU A 34 -7.39 8.63 22.48
C GLU A 34 -8.10 9.69 23.31
N SER A 35 -8.61 9.34 24.49
CA SER A 35 -9.19 10.31 25.44
C SER A 35 -8.13 11.26 26.00
N ILE A 36 -6.92 10.76 26.24
CA ILE A 36 -5.78 11.57 26.68
C ILE A 36 -5.36 12.53 25.56
N ILE A 37 -5.22 12.05 24.32
CA ILE A 37 -4.88 12.90 23.17
C ILE A 37 -5.93 13.98 22.95
N ARG A 38 -7.23 13.64 23.05
CA ARG A 38 -8.31 14.63 22.92
C ARG A 38 -8.23 15.74 23.96
N GLN A 39 -7.82 15.41 25.18
CA GLN A 39 -7.75 16.38 26.28
C GLN A 39 -6.46 17.21 26.28
N PHE A 40 -5.34 16.62 25.85
CA PHE A 40 -4.01 17.21 25.98
C PHE A 40 -3.33 17.54 24.64
N GLY A 41 -4.05 17.41 23.52
CA GLY A 41 -3.56 17.68 22.16
C GLY A 41 -2.83 16.48 21.56
N SER A 42 -1.78 16.01 22.23
CA SER A 42 -0.95 14.90 21.79
C SER A 42 -0.47 14.02 22.94
N TRP A 43 -0.03 12.80 22.60
CA TRP A 43 0.60 11.90 23.57
C TRP A 43 1.93 12.46 24.10
N ALA A 44 2.65 13.22 23.27
CA ALA A 44 3.91 13.85 23.64
C ALA A 44 3.69 14.96 24.68
N GLU A 45 2.70 15.82 24.48
CA GLU A 45 2.33 16.87 25.45
C GLU A 45 1.83 16.26 26.77
N ALA A 46 1.02 15.20 26.71
CA ALA A 46 0.60 14.49 27.91
C ALA A 46 1.78 13.89 28.71
N LEU A 47 2.82 13.41 28.02
CA LEU A 47 4.06 12.93 28.65
C LEU A 47 4.89 14.06 29.26
N ALA A 48 5.00 15.20 28.57
CA ALA A 48 5.68 16.38 29.08
C ALA A 48 5.01 16.88 30.38
N ILE A 49 3.68 16.98 30.40
CA ILE A 49 2.90 17.33 31.60
C ILE A 49 3.06 16.27 32.70
N ALA A 50 3.22 15.00 32.33
CA ALA A 50 3.49 13.92 33.27
C ALA A 50 4.90 14.00 33.91
N GLY A 51 5.77 14.92 33.48
CA GLY A 51 7.14 15.07 33.99
C GLY A 51 8.18 14.29 33.19
N TYR A 52 7.78 13.72 32.05
CA TYR A 52 8.71 13.17 31.07
C TYR A 52 9.05 14.27 30.06
N GLU A 53 9.94 15.19 30.45
CA GLU A 53 10.36 16.29 29.59
C GLU A 53 10.88 15.75 28.26
N TRP A 54 10.31 16.27 27.18
CA TRP A 54 10.87 16.13 25.86
C TRP A 54 11.82 17.31 25.67
N HIS A 55 13.10 17.12 25.98
CA HIS A 55 14.10 17.88 25.27
C HIS A 55 14.03 17.36 23.85
N GLY A 56 13.37 18.13 22.98
CA GLY A 56 13.57 17.96 21.57
C GLY A 56 15.06 18.05 21.33
N GLU A 57 15.72 16.90 21.15
CA GLU A 57 16.44 16.80 19.90
C GLU A 57 15.41 17.26 18.89
N ALA A 58 15.66 18.46 18.36
CA ALA A 58 15.11 18.84 17.08
C ALA A 58 15.00 17.54 16.29
N THR A 59 13.86 17.28 15.69
CA THR A 59 13.92 16.46 14.49
C THR A 59 14.81 17.28 13.55
N VAL A 60 16.13 17.20 13.72
CA VAL A 60 17.03 17.06 12.60
C VAL A 60 16.25 16.14 11.70
N ASP A 61 15.89 16.66 10.53
CA ASP A 61 15.50 15.91 9.35
C ASP A 61 16.66 14.94 9.02
N LEU A 62 16.98 14.06 9.97
CA LEU A 62 17.74 12.86 9.74
C LEU A 62 16.81 12.07 8.85
N PRO A 63 17.22 11.75 7.62
CA PRO A 63 16.39 10.99 6.71
C PRO A 63 15.88 9.79 7.47
N ASP A 64 14.55 9.71 7.55
CA ASP A 64 13.75 8.65 8.14
C ASP A 64 14.56 7.35 8.12
N LYS A 65 14.97 6.86 9.31
CA LYS A 65 15.78 5.65 9.56
C LYS A 65 16.12 4.90 8.26
N MET A 66 17.42 4.85 7.89
CA MET A 66 17.89 4.20 6.64
C MET A 66 16.92 3.10 6.18
N PRO A 67 16.35 3.23 4.98
CA PRO A 67 15.25 2.38 4.56
C PRO A 67 15.68 0.92 4.72
N LYS A 68 14.81 0.11 5.34
CA LYS A 68 15.08 -1.31 5.64
C LYS A 68 15.54 -2.10 4.39
N TYR A 69 15.13 -1.64 3.21
CA TYR A 69 15.54 -2.15 1.92
C TYR A 69 15.93 -0.98 1.04
N THR A 70 17.11 -1.06 0.43
CA THR A 70 17.51 -0.16 -0.65
C THR A 70 16.80 -0.55 -1.94
N ARG A 71 16.93 0.31 -2.97
CA ARG A 71 16.45 0.00 -4.31
C ARG A 71 17.18 -1.24 -4.86
N GLU A 72 18.48 -1.32 -4.61
CA GLU A 72 19.36 -2.41 -5.02
C GLU A 72 18.98 -3.73 -4.34
N ASP A 73 18.68 -3.72 -3.03
CA ASP A 73 18.23 -4.91 -2.30
C ASP A 73 16.95 -5.52 -2.91
N ILE A 74 16.04 -4.65 -3.36
CA ILE A 74 14.78 -5.07 -3.98
C ILE A 74 15.03 -5.65 -5.37
N ILE A 75 15.88 -5.02 -6.19
CA ILE A 75 16.28 -5.56 -7.50
C ILE A 75 16.93 -6.92 -7.35
N GLU A 76 17.87 -7.07 -6.41
CA GLU A 76 18.55 -8.34 -6.16
C GLU A 76 17.58 -9.43 -5.71
N THR A 77 16.61 -9.08 -4.86
CA THR A 77 15.56 -10.01 -4.44
C THR A 77 14.69 -10.45 -5.62
N LEU A 78 14.29 -9.53 -6.50
CA LEU A 78 13.51 -9.86 -7.68
C LEU A 78 14.32 -10.70 -8.68
N ALA A 79 15.62 -10.45 -8.81
CA ALA A 79 16.53 -11.29 -9.59
C ALA A 79 16.70 -12.70 -8.98
N LEU A 80 16.69 -12.82 -7.64
CA LEU A 80 16.67 -14.11 -6.95
C LEU A 80 15.37 -14.86 -7.23
N TYR A 81 14.21 -14.18 -7.14
CA TYR A 81 12.93 -14.77 -7.53
C TYR A 81 12.97 -15.28 -8.98
N SER A 82 13.55 -14.50 -9.91
CA SER A 82 13.69 -14.89 -11.33
C SER A 82 14.45 -16.20 -11.50
N ARG A 83 15.53 -16.38 -10.73
CA ARG A 83 16.35 -17.60 -10.73
C ARG A 83 15.59 -18.81 -10.20
N ASP A 84 14.76 -18.62 -9.17
CA ASP A 84 14.05 -19.70 -8.51
C ASP A 84 12.75 -20.11 -9.23
N MET A 85 12.03 -19.15 -9.80
CA MET A 85 10.65 -19.31 -10.29
C MET A 85 10.47 -18.94 -11.78
N GLY A 86 11.50 -18.42 -12.43
CA GLY A 86 11.46 -17.90 -13.80
C GLY A 86 11.09 -16.42 -13.92
N SER A 87 11.13 -15.90 -15.14
CA SER A 87 10.92 -14.46 -15.44
C SER A 87 9.49 -13.96 -15.22
N ILE A 88 8.51 -14.86 -15.14
CA ILE A 88 7.10 -14.50 -14.99
C ILE A 88 6.73 -14.38 -13.51
N ILE A 89 6.47 -13.15 -13.07
CA ILE A 89 6.14 -12.86 -11.68
C ILE A 89 4.69 -12.41 -11.50
N THR A 90 3.97 -13.03 -10.57
CA THR A 90 2.67 -12.53 -10.09
C THR A 90 2.79 -12.17 -8.62
N LEU A 91 1.95 -11.26 -8.11
CA LEU A 91 1.94 -10.94 -6.68
C LEU A 91 1.71 -12.20 -5.82
N LYS A 92 0.81 -13.10 -6.27
CA LYS A 92 0.54 -14.36 -5.58
C LYS A 92 1.77 -15.27 -5.57
N LYS A 93 2.42 -15.49 -6.72
CA LYS A 93 3.64 -16.31 -6.81
C LYS A 93 4.77 -15.75 -5.95
N TYR A 94 4.96 -14.43 -5.98
CA TYR A 94 5.96 -13.76 -5.15
C TYR A 94 5.66 -13.92 -3.66
N GLN A 95 4.40 -13.80 -3.23
CA GLN A 95 4.02 -14.00 -1.83
C GLN A 95 4.26 -15.44 -1.36
N GLU A 96 3.97 -16.44 -2.18
CA GLU A 96 4.25 -17.84 -1.87
C GLU A 96 5.77 -18.10 -1.80
N TRP A 97 6.53 -17.61 -2.78
CA TRP A 97 7.99 -17.68 -2.77
C TRP A 97 8.57 -16.99 -1.51
N ARG A 98 8.10 -15.80 -1.17
CA ARG A 98 8.56 -15.04 0.02
C ARG A 98 8.35 -15.79 1.35
N LYS A 99 7.40 -16.73 1.46
CA LYS A 99 7.26 -17.56 2.67
C LYS A 99 8.52 -18.40 2.92
N LEU A 100 9.22 -18.79 1.86
CA LEU A 100 10.48 -19.52 1.90
C LEU A 100 11.70 -18.60 2.02
N HIS A 101 11.54 -17.30 1.80
CA HIS A 101 12.62 -16.29 1.83
C HIS A 101 12.29 -15.14 2.80
N PRO A 102 12.51 -15.31 4.12
CA PRO A 102 12.11 -14.33 5.15
C PRO A 102 12.73 -12.95 5.02
N LYS A 103 13.90 -12.86 4.36
CA LYS A 103 14.61 -11.59 4.10
C LYS A 103 13.97 -10.79 2.96
N ALA A 104 13.16 -11.42 2.11
CA ALA A 104 12.59 -10.76 0.95
C ALA A 104 11.60 -9.64 1.35
N PRO A 105 11.68 -8.47 0.69
CA PRO A 105 10.82 -7.33 0.97
C PRO A 105 9.36 -7.65 0.69
N SER A 106 8.45 -7.04 1.46
CA SER A 106 7.01 -7.15 1.18
C SER A 106 6.62 -6.27 -0.02
N HIS A 107 5.47 -6.58 -0.62
CA HIS A 107 4.87 -5.76 -1.69
C HIS A 107 4.81 -4.27 -1.34
N TYR A 108 4.49 -3.93 -0.08
CA TYR A 108 4.47 -2.54 0.39
C TYR A 108 5.84 -1.84 0.22
N HIS A 109 6.94 -2.48 0.62
CA HIS A 109 8.28 -1.87 0.50
C HIS A 109 8.69 -1.72 -0.96
N ILE A 110 8.34 -2.70 -1.79
CA ILE A 110 8.62 -2.67 -3.23
C ILE A 110 7.89 -1.50 -3.89
N VAL A 111 6.58 -1.35 -3.64
CA VAL A 111 5.80 -0.23 -4.18
C VAL A 111 6.26 1.12 -3.60
N LYS A 112 6.62 1.17 -2.30
CA LYS A 112 7.12 2.41 -1.67
C LYS A 112 8.40 2.93 -2.36
N THR A 113 9.29 2.03 -2.79
CA THR A 113 10.59 2.40 -3.39
C THR A 113 10.49 2.68 -4.90
N PHE A 114 9.61 1.98 -5.62
CA PHE A 114 9.53 2.04 -7.09
C PHE A 114 8.28 2.75 -7.61
N GLY A 115 7.35 3.13 -6.76
CA GLY A 115 6.06 3.73 -7.14
C GLY A 115 5.01 2.69 -7.54
N SER A 116 5.41 1.62 -8.22
CA SER A 116 4.51 0.50 -8.54
C SER A 116 5.21 -0.86 -8.59
N TRP A 117 4.41 -1.93 -8.44
CA TRP A 117 4.88 -3.31 -8.61
C TRP A 117 5.36 -3.58 -10.03
N HIS A 118 4.68 -2.99 -11.02
CA HIS A 118 5.02 -3.15 -12.42
C HIS A 118 6.39 -2.53 -12.71
N ASP A 119 6.64 -1.31 -12.25
CA ASP A 119 7.91 -0.61 -12.45
C ASP A 119 9.07 -1.37 -11.79
N ALA A 120 8.86 -1.89 -10.57
CA ALA A 120 9.85 -2.72 -9.89
C ALA A 120 10.17 -4.01 -10.68
N CYS A 121 9.16 -4.67 -11.24
CA CYS A 121 9.36 -5.88 -12.05
C CYS A 121 10.06 -5.55 -13.36
N ALA A 122 9.65 -4.48 -14.06
CA ALA A 122 10.25 -4.05 -15.31
C ALA A 122 11.73 -3.71 -15.15
N GLU A 123 12.08 -2.99 -14.07
CA GLU A 123 13.46 -2.64 -13.76
C GLU A 123 14.31 -3.86 -13.36
N ALA A 124 13.68 -4.86 -12.73
CA ALA A 124 14.32 -6.14 -12.44
C ALA A 124 14.36 -7.12 -13.64
N GLY A 125 13.89 -6.72 -14.82
CA GLY A 125 13.83 -7.57 -16.01
C GLY A 125 12.83 -8.73 -15.91
N LEU A 126 11.82 -8.58 -15.04
CA LEU A 126 10.75 -9.56 -14.83
C LEU A 126 9.48 -9.16 -15.59
N GLU A 127 8.81 -10.16 -16.15
CA GLU A 127 7.49 -10.01 -16.75
C GLU A 127 6.42 -10.15 -15.67
N ALA A 128 5.91 -9.01 -15.20
CA ALA A 128 4.80 -8.98 -14.25
C ALA A 128 3.52 -9.53 -14.92
N SER A 129 3.18 -10.78 -14.61
CA SER A 129 1.89 -11.39 -14.95
C SER A 129 0.80 -10.76 -14.06
N VAL A 130 0.25 -9.69 -14.62
CA VAL A 130 -1.03 -9.04 -14.31
C VAL A 130 -1.13 -8.31 -12.96
N THR A 131 -0.75 -7.03 -12.99
CA THR A 131 -1.67 -5.98 -12.56
C THR A 131 -1.72 -5.00 -13.71
N TYR A 132 -2.74 -5.11 -14.56
CA TYR A 132 -2.86 -4.22 -15.72
C TYR A 132 -2.68 -2.76 -15.26
N SER A 133 -1.81 -2.05 -15.96
CA SER A 133 -1.66 -0.61 -15.79
C SER A 133 -3.00 0.06 -16.13
N LYS A 134 -3.20 1.28 -15.64
CA LYS A 134 -4.41 2.04 -15.99
C LYS A 134 -4.54 2.22 -17.52
N SER A 135 -3.42 2.38 -18.21
CA SER A 135 -3.35 2.51 -19.66
C SER A 135 -3.72 1.22 -20.40
N GLU A 136 -3.29 0.05 -19.91
CA GLU A 136 -3.66 -1.24 -20.52
C GLU A 136 -5.16 -1.53 -20.37
N LEU A 137 -5.73 -1.20 -19.21
CA LEU A 137 -7.17 -1.32 -18.97
C LEU A 137 -7.98 -0.35 -19.83
N SER A 138 -7.54 0.92 -19.96
CA SER A 138 -8.22 1.88 -20.82
C SER A 138 -8.11 1.52 -22.31
N THR A 139 -6.98 0.95 -22.73
CA THR A 139 -6.78 0.46 -24.10
C THR A 139 -7.73 -0.69 -24.42
N ALA A 140 -7.83 -1.69 -23.53
CA ALA A 140 -8.76 -2.80 -23.72
C ALA A 140 -10.23 -2.36 -23.74
N LEU A 141 -10.61 -1.40 -22.91
CA LEU A 141 -11.95 -0.80 -22.91
C LEU A 141 -12.22 -0.02 -24.21
N ARG A 142 -11.24 0.73 -24.73
CA ARG A 142 -11.37 1.46 -25.99
C ARG A 142 -11.55 0.52 -27.18
N GLU A 143 -10.78 -0.55 -27.26
CA GLU A 143 -10.93 -1.58 -28.29
C GLU A 143 -12.33 -2.22 -28.25
N ALA A 144 -12.81 -2.56 -27.05
CA ALA A 144 -14.14 -3.12 -26.89
C ALA A 144 -15.26 -2.13 -27.29
N ILE A 145 -15.12 -0.84 -26.94
CA ILE A 145 -16.05 0.21 -27.34
C ILE A 145 -16.02 0.43 -28.86
N HIS A 146 -14.85 0.34 -29.48
CA HIS A 146 -14.72 0.48 -30.93
C HIS A 146 -15.39 -0.68 -31.68
N GLU A 147 -15.27 -1.91 -31.17
CA GLU A 147 -15.85 -3.09 -31.81
C GLU A 147 -17.35 -3.27 -31.53
N MET A 148 -17.80 -2.95 -30.31
CA MET A 148 -19.17 -3.20 -29.85
C MET A 148 -20.04 -1.95 -29.74
N GLY A 149 -19.45 -0.75 -29.85
CA GLY A 149 -20.11 0.54 -29.68
C GLY A 149 -20.12 1.06 -28.25
N PHE A 150 -20.56 2.32 -28.09
CA PHE A 150 -20.61 3.03 -26.80
C PHE A 150 -21.60 2.45 -25.78
N SER A 151 -22.49 1.54 -26.19
CA SER A 151 -23.41 0.81 -25.28
C SER A 151 -22.78 -0.46 -24.69
N LEU A 152 -21.45 -0.47 -24.49
CA LEU A 152 -20.72 -1.61 -23.97
C LEU A 152 -21.16 -1.92 -22.52
N SER A 153 -21.94 -2.98 -22.36
CA SER A 153 -22.37 -3.44 -21.04
C SER A 153 -21.27 -4.25 -20.34
N PHE A 154 -21.38 -4.35 -19.01
CA PHE A 154 -20.47 -5.16 -18.20
C PHE A 154 -20.39 -6.62 -18.69
N GLU A 155 -21.53 -7.23 -19.01
CA GLU A 155 -21.59 -8.62 -19.47
C GLU A 155 -21.09 -8.76 -20.91
N ALA A 156 -21.38 -7.78 -21.77
CA ALA A 156 -20.87 -7.72 -23.14
C ALA A 156 -19.33 -7.67 -23.15
N TYR A 157 -18.74 -6.80 -22.35
CA TYR A 157 -17.28 -6.74 -22.21
C TYR A 157 -16.71 -8.02 -21.61
N ARG A 158 -17.38 -8.63 -20.62
CA ARG A 158 -16.92 -9.88 -20.02
C ARG A 158 -16.78 -11.00 -21.05
N GLU A 159 -17.77 -11.15 -21.92
CA GLU A 159 -17.75 -12.15 -22.98
C GLU A 159 -16.75 -11.80 -24.10
N TRP A 160 -16.68 -10.53 -24.49
CA TRP A 160 -15.68 -10.04 -25.43
C TRP A 160 -14.25 -10.27 -24.92
N ALA A 161 -14.00 -9.99 -23.64
CA ALA A 161 -12.68 -10.12 -23.04
C ALA A 161 -12.21 -11.58 -22.97
N LYS A 162 -13.13 -12.53 -22.74
CA LYS A 162 -12.82 -13.96 -22.81
C LYS A 162 -12.43 -14.39 -24.22
N ARG A 163 -13.16 -13.92 -25.24
CA ARG A 163 -12.91 -14.29 -26.65
C ARG A 163 -11.60 -13.69 -27.17
N ASN A 164 -11.26 -12.48 -26.73
CA ASN A 164 -10.11 -11.72 -27.21
C ASN A 164 -8.88 -11.80 -26.29
N ASN A 165 -8.94 -12.62 -25.22
CA ASN A 165 -7.88 -12.76 -24.21
C ASN A 165 -7.46 -11.41 -23.58
N LYS A 166 -8.45 -10.60 -23.19
CA LYS A 166 -8.30 -9.24 -22.66
C LYS A 166 -8.53 -9.18 -21.14
N PRO A 167 -8.18 -8.06 -20.47
CA PRO A 167 -8.35 -7.90 -19.03
C PRO A 167 -9.75 -8.23 -18.52
N SER A 168 -9.84 -8.97 -17.42
CA SER A 168 -11.12 -9.30 -16.80
C SER A 168 -11.83 -8.06 -16.24
N THR A 169 -13.16 -8.12 -16.15
CA THR A 169 -13.98 -7.09 -15.48
C THR A 169 -13.55 -6.85 -14.04
N LYS A 170 -13.09 -7.89 -13.32
CA LYS A 170 -12.57 -7.77 -11.96
C LYS A 170 -11.33 -6.89 -11.88
N ALA A 171 -10.44 -6.96 -12.88
CA ALA A 171 -9.25 -6.10 -12.94
C ALA A 171 -9.63 -4.64 -13.18
N ILE A 172 -10.65 -4.39 -14.01
CA ILE A 172 -11.20 -3.04 -14.27
C ILE A 172 -11.81 -2.47 -12.99
N LEU A 173 -12.69 -3.23 -12.31
CA LEU A 173 -13.33 -2.79 -11.06
C LEU A 173 -12.30 -2.48 -9.97
N HIS A 174 -11.25 -3.30 -9.85
CA HIS A 174 -10.21 -3.09 -8.85
C HIS A 174 -9.41 -1.81 -9.08
N ARG A 175 -9.27 -1.34 -10.33
CA ARG A 175 -8.52 -0.12 -10.66
C ARG A 175 -9.39 1.14 -10.65
N TYR A 176 -10.61 1.06 -11.18
CA TYR A 176 -11.49 2.22 -11.37
C TYR A 176 -12.58 2.36 -10.31
N GLY A 177 -12.73 1.37 -9.42
CA GLY A 177 -13.73 1.35 -8.35
C GLY A 177 -15.12 0.93 -8.83
N SER A 178 -15.55 1.34 -10.02
CA SER A 178 -16.81 0.93 -10.63
C SER A 178 -16.72 0.84 -12.15
N TRP A 179 -17.67 0.11 -12.76
CA TRP A 179 -17.79 0.01 -14.22
C TRP A 179 -18.12 1.37 -14.86
N SER A 180 -19.04 2.12 -14.26
CA SER A 180 -19.41 3.46 -14.73
C SER A 180 -18.22 4.43 -14.68
N ALA A 181 -17.40 4.38 -13.63
CA ALA A 181 -16.19 5.19 -13.54
C ALA A 181 -15.16 4.81 -14.61
N ALA A 182 -15.04 3.51 -14.94
CA ALA A 182 -14.14 3.04 -15.98
C ALA A 182 -14.57 3.52 -17.38
N ILE A 183 -15.86 3.37 -17.73
CA ILE A 183 -16.40 3.81 -19.03
C ILE A 183 -16.29 5.33 -19.16
N HIS A 184 -16.73 6.09 -18.15
CA HIS A 184 -16.64 7.55 -18.18
C HIS A 184 -15.19 8.05 -18.35
N ALA A 185 -14.23 7.43 -17.65
CA ALA A 185 -12.82 7.78 -17.82
C ALA A 185 -12.35 7.57 -19.27
N VAL A 186 -12.69 6.43 -19.87
CA VAL A 186 -12.31 6.11 -21.25
C VAL A 186 -13.03 6.99 -22.27
N GLU A 187 -14.32 7.26 -22.09
CA GLU A 187 -15.09 8.17 -22.95
C GLU A 187 -14.52 9.60 -22.91
N SER A 188 -14.17 10.09 -21.71
CA SER A 188 -13.55 11.41 -21.55
C SER A 188 -12.18 11.49 -22.23
N GLU A 189 -11.39 10.43 -22.18
CA GLU A 189 -10.10 10.33 -22.88
C GLU A 189 -10.29 10.31 -24.41
N ILE A 190 -11.26 9.55 -24.93
CA ILE A 190 -11.57 9.48 -26.36
C ILE A 190 -12.06 10.84 -26.87
N PHE A 191 -12.91 11.53 -26.10
CA PHE A 191 -13.45 12.84 -26.46
C PHE A 191 -12.34 13.91 -26.51
N ASN A 192 -11.44 13.91 -25.52
CA ASN A 192 -10.32 14.85 -25.46
C ASN A 192 -9.25 14.64 -26.54
N GLN A 193 -9.19 13.46 -27.18
CA GLN A 193 -8.28 13.18 -28.30
C GLN A 193 -8.83 13.58 -29.68
N LYS A 194 -10.11 13.98 -29.76
CA LYS A 194 -10.78 14.38 -31.02
C LYS A 194 -10.89 15.91 -31.20
N LEU A 195 -10.43 16.69 -30.23
CA LEU A 195 -10.25 18.14 -30.28
C LEU A 195 -8.78 18.47 -30.56
#